data_AF-A0A379U2I0-F1
#
_entry.id   AF-A0A379U2I0-F1
#
_cell.length_a   1.000
_cell.length_b   1.000
_cell.length_c   1.000
_cell.angle_alpha   90.00
_cell.angle_beta   90.00
_cell.angle_gamma   90.00
#
_symmetry.space_group_name_H-M   'P 1'
#
loop_
_entity.id
_entity.type
_entity.pdbx_description
1 polymer ?
#
loop_
_entity_poly.entity_id
_entity_poly.type
_entity_poly.pdbx_seq_one_letter_code
_entity_poly.pdbx_strand_id
1 'polypeptide(L)' 'MEAYQGGTCNETEISARTCVHVALAARPMRMLVKPGMGFDEGLDIVFNEMTRTIALLQAKE' A
#
# COMPACT_ATOMS: atom_id res chain seq x y z
N MET A 1 -17.24 -1.64 -13.11
CA MET A 1 -16.53 -0.59 -12.34
C MET A 1 -15.42 -1.28 -11.57
N GLU A 2 -14.18 -0.82 -11.69
CA GLU A 2 -13.02 -1.40 -10.99
C GLU A 2 -12.79 -0.66 -9.67
N ALA A 3 -12.54 -1.40 -8.58
CA ALA A 3 -12.14 -0.79 -7.32
C ALA A 3 -10.64 -0.45 -7.37
N TYR A 4 -10.34 0.84 -7.48
CA TYR A 4 -8.99 1.38 -7.40
C TYR A 4 -8.80 2.12 -6.08
N GLN A 5 -7.97 1.56 -5.18
CA GLN A 5 -7.64 2.21 -3.92
C GLN A 5 -6.57 3.28 -4.16
N GLY A 6 -7.03 4.51 -4.40
CA GLY A 6 -6.18 5.66 -4.67
C GLY A 6 -5.52 6.27 -3.43
N GLY A 7 -5.33 7.59 -3.51
CA GLY A 7 -4.68 8.39 -2.48
C GLY A 7 -4.17 9.69 -3.09
N THR A 8 -3.22 10.32 -2.43
CA THR A 8 -2.61 11.58 -2.91
C THR A 8 -1.10 11.57 -2.69
N CYS A 9 -0.35 12.29 -3.50
CA CYS A 9 1.08 12.49 -3.27
C CYS A 9 1.37 13.33 -2.01
N ASN A 10 0.36 14.02 -1.46
CA ASN A 10 0.51 14.93 -0.32
C ASN A 10 -0.02 14.34 1.00
N GLU A 11 -0.05 13.01 1.12
CA GLU A 11 -0.30 12.33 2.40
C GLU A 11 1.04 11.93 3.05
N THR A 12 1.00 11.03 4.04
CA THR A 12 2.20 10.61 4.78
C THR A 12 2.51 9.13 4.55
N GLU A 13 3.72 8.74 4.93
CA GLU A 13 4.14 7.34 4.94
C GLU A 13 3.27 6.50 5.88
N ILE A 14 2.82 7.06 7.00
CA ILE A 14 1.94 6.37 7.97
C ILE A 14 0.56 6.11 7.34
N SER A 15 -0.03 7.07 6.63
CA SER A 15 -1.31 6.85 5.95
C SER A 15 -1.18 5.85 4.81
N ALA A 16 -0.10 5.93 4.03
CA ALA A 16 0.17 5.00 2.94
C ALA A 16 0.31 3.56 3.45
N ARG A 17 1.13 3.34 4.49
CA ARG A 17 1.27 2.02 5.14
C ARG A 17 -0.06 1.51 5.67
N THR A 18 -0.86 2.37 6.32
CA THR A 18 -2.21 1.99 6.80
C THR A 18 -3.12 1.55 5.65
N CYS A 19 -3.09 2.26 4.52
CA CYS A 19 -3.84 1.88 3.32
C CYS A 19 -3.40 0.53 2.75
N VAL A 20 -2.11 0.15 2.85
CA VAL A 20 -1.64 -1.19 2.41
C VAL A 20 -2.40 -2.29 3.15
N HIS A 21 -2.58 -2.18 4.46
CA HIS A 21 -3.32 -3.16 5.26
C HIS A 21 -4.79 -3.25 4.83
N VAL A 22 -5.43 -2.10 4.57
CA VAL A 22 -6.81 -2.04 4.06
C VAL A 22 -6.90 -2.73 2.69
N ALA A 23 -5.96 -2.49 1.78
CA ALA A 23 -5.95 -3.11 0.46
C ALA A 23 -5.76 -4.62 0.53
N LEU A 24 -4.83 -5.10 1.37
CA LEU A 24 -4.60 -6.54 1.55
C LEU A 24 -5.87 -7.26 2.04
N ALA A 25 -6.64 -6.62 2.93
CA ALA A 25 -7.89 -7.18 3.44
C ALA A 25 -9.05 -7.09 2.42
N ALA A 26 -9.22 -5.94 1.78
CA ALA A 26 -10.37 -5.65 0.92
C ALA A 26 -10.22 -6.11 -0.54
N ARG A 27 -8.99 -6.43 -0.97
CA ARG A 27 -8.63 -6.93 -2.30
C ARG A 27 -9.11 -6.02 -3.46
N PRO A 28 -8.72 -4.72 -3.50
CA PRO A 28 -8.97 -3.87 -4.66
C PRO A 28 -8.15 -4.36 -5.87
N MET A 29 -8.57 -4.01 -7.08
CA MET A 29 -7.90 -4.44 -8.32
C MET A 29 -6.58 -3.71 -8.53
N ARG A 30 -6.43 -2.53 -7.91
CA ARG A 30 -5.22 -1.71 -7.98
C ARG A 30 -5.10 -0.84 -6.72
N MET A 31 -3.87 -0.48 -6.38
CA MET A 31 -3.56 0.49 -5.34
C MET A 31 -2.52 1.50 -5.85
N LEU A 32 -2.67 2.76 -5.45
CA LEU A 32 -1.74 3.83 -5.82
C LEU A 32 -0.42 3.71 -5.04
N VAL A 33 0.69 3.93 -5.73
CA VAL A 33 2.01 4.18 -5.13
C VAL A 33 2.05 5.60 -4.57
N LYS A 34 2.30 5.75 -3.27
CA LYS A 34 2.17 7.02 -2.53
C LYS A 34 2.93 6.99 -1.19
N PRO A 35 3.17 8.13 -0.51
CA PRO A 35 3.01 9.51 -0.99
C PRO A 35 4.18 9.94 -1.87
N GLY A 36 4.32 11.25 -2.10
CA GLY A 36 5.47 11.85 -2.77
C GLY A 36 5.33 11.93 -4.29
N MET A 37 6.18 12.76 -4.89
CA MET A 37 6.32 12.93 -6.34
C MET A 37 7.61 12.33 -6.88
N GLY A 38 8.48 11.79 -6.00
CA GLY A 38 9.73 11.12 -6.39
C GLY A 38 9.55 9.70 -6.90
N PHE A 39 8.33 9.14 -6.80
CA PHE A 39 7.94 7.77 -7.17
C PHE A 39 8.66 6.67 -6.36
N ASP A 40 9.99 6.70 -6.33
CA ASP A 40 10.85 5.70 -5.68
C ASP A 40 10.48 5.53 -4.20
N GLU A 41 10.30 6.63 -3.47
CA GLU A 41 9.97 6.59 -2.04
C GLU A 41 8.56 6.03 -1.82
N GLY A 42 7.60 6.40 -2.67
CA GLY A 42 6.25 5.85 -2.60
C GLY A 42 6.22 4.35 -2.90
N LEU A 43 7.04 3.90 -3.86
CA LEU A 43 7.13 2.49 -4.23
C LEU A 43 7.78 1.69 -3.10
N ASP A 44 8.87 2.20 -2.53
CA ASP A 44 9.53 1.62 -1.35
C ASP A 44 8.54 1.45 -0.18
N ILE A 45 7.79 2.51 0.16
CA ILE A 45 6.81 2.47 1.24
C ILE A 45 5.72 1.44 0.97
N VAL A 46 5.07 1.51 -0.19
CA VAL A 46 3.88 0.69 -0.50
C VAL A 46 4.26 -0.77 -0.73
N PHE A 47 5.24 -1.02 -1.60
CA PHE A 47 5.60 -2.37 -2.00
C PHE A 47 6.26 -3.15 -0.86
N ASN A 48 7.12 -2.49 -0.08
CA ASN A 48 7.80 -3.18 1.02
C ASN A 48 6.84 -3.44 2.18
N GLU A 49 5.93 -2.52 2.52
CA GLU A 49 4.93 -2.78 3.56
C GLU A 49 4.00 -3.94 3.15
N MET A 50 3.63 -4.00 1.87
CA MET A 50 2.81 -5.08 1.33
C MET A 50 3.53 -6.42 1.48
N THR A 51 4.77 -6.48 1.00
CA THR A 51 5.59 -7.71 1.05
C THR A 51 5.85 -8.17 2.48
N ARG A 52 6.20 -7.25 3.39
CA ARG A 52 6.38 -7.56 4.82
C ARG A 52 5.09 -8.10 5.45
N THR A 53 3.96 -7.48 5.16
CA THR A 53 2.67 -7.90 5.73
C THR A 53 2.26 -9.27 5.21
N ILE A 54 2.45 -9.56 3.92
CA ILE A 54 2.21 -10.89 3.35
C ILE A 54 3.08 -11.94 4.04
N ALA A 55 4.38 -11.67 4.24
CA ALA A 55 5.27 -12.59 4.93
C ALA A 55 4.82 -12.87 6.37
N LEU A 56 4.36 -11.85 7.09
CA LEU A 56 3.81 -12.02 8.45
C LEU A 56 2.51 -12.81 8.47
N LEU A 57 1.65 -12.66 7.45
CA LEU A 57 0.41 -13.44 7.33
C LEU A 57 0.71 -14.91 7.04
N GLN A 58 1.64 -15.18 6.11
CA GLN A 58 2.09 -16.53 5.78
C GLN A 58 2.74 -17.25 6.96
N ALA A 59 3.44 -16.53 7.85
CA ALA A 59 4.06 -17.12 9.04
C ALA A 59 3.06 -17.46 10.16
N LYS A 60 1.80 -17.00 10.06
CA LYS A 60 0.73 -17.30 11.02
C LYS A 60 -0.15 -18.48 10.58
N GLU A 61 -0.03 -18.91 9.34
CA GLU A 61 -0.65 -20.14 8.80
C GLU A 61 0.23 -21.35 9.13
#